data_AF-A0A5B1R0Q7-F1
#
_entry.id   AF-A0A5B1R0Q7-F1
#
_cell.length_a   1.000
_cell.length_b   1.000
_cell.length_c   1.000
_cell.angle_alpha   90.00
_cell.angle_beta   90.00
_cell.angle_gamma   90.00
#
_symmetry.space_group_name_H-M   'P 1'
#
loop_
_entity.id
_entity.type
_entity.pdbx_description
1 polymer ?
#
loop_
_entity_poly.entity_id
_entity_poly.type
_entity_poly.pdbx_seq_one_letter_code
_entity_poly.pdbx_strand_id
1 'polypeptide(L)'
;MSSAPSEPGDASMAAWMAFYNSRISPLDGISPQTSNPSVREVSRAKLDQELSSIRTITSYLGTRCNSFASINRLPPELLAHVFMYFAIAEPPSRVFHSPRSKWRGSAEGYEAYRQRSALGWVVVTYVCRSWREVALAHPALW
;
A
#
# COMPACT_ATOMS: atom_id res chain seq x y z
N MET A 1 -19.05 5.29 40.59
CA MET A 1 -17.87 5.68 39.78
C MET A 1 -17.22 4.40 39.29
N SER A 2 -17.54 3.97 38.07
CA SER A 2 -16.92 2.81 37.43
C SER A 2 -16.44 3.30 36.07
N SER A 3 -15.13 3.52 35.95
CA SER A 3 -14.51 3.86 34.67
C SER A 3 -14.52 2.60 33.80
N ALA A 4 -15.21 2.67 32.67
CA ALA A 4 -15.18 1.61 31.67
C ALA A 4 -13.72 1.34 31.25
N PRO A 5 -13.33 0.09 30.96
CA PRO A 5 -12.02 -0.19 30.40
C PRO A 5 -11.95 0.51 29.04
N SER A 6 -10.96 1.38 28.85
CA SER A 6 -10.68 2.00 27.56
C SER A 6 -10.59 0.92 26.49
N GLU A 7 -11.33 1.10 25.39
CA GLU A 7 -11.31 0.11 24.30
C GLU A 7 -9.88 -0.08 23.79
N PRO A 8 -9.46 -1.32 23.46
CA PRO A 8 -8.09 -1.61 23.03
C PRO A 8 -7.64 -0.81 21.80
N GLY A 9 -8.59 -0.32 20.99
CA GLY A 9 -8.32 0.59 19.87
C GLY A 9 -7.80 1.96 20.31
N ASP A 10 -8.36 2.54 21.37
CA ASP A 10 -8.00 3.87 21.88
C ASP A 10 -6.60 3.87 22.50
N ALA A 11 -6.25 2.82 23.23
CA ALA A 11 -4.92 2.67 23.81
C ALA A 11 -3.82 2.52 22.75
N SER A 12 -4.09 1.77 21.68
CA SER A 12 -3.16 1.62 20.55
C SER A 12 -2.93 2.94 19.82
N MET A 13 -4.02 3.66 19.50
CA MET A 13 -3.92 4.96 18.83
C MET A 13 -3.20 5.99 19.70
N ALA A 14 -3.46 6.02 21.00
CA ALA A 14 -2.76 6.89 21.94
C ALA A 14 -1.25 6.61 21.98
N ALA A 15 -0.83 5.34 21.96
CA ALA A 15 0.58 4.97 21.91
C ALA A 15 1.25 5.43 20.61
N TRP A 16 0.59 5.26 19.46
CA TRP A 16 1.09 5.75 18.17
C TRP A 16 1.17 7.28 18.12
N MET A 17 0.20 7.98 18.69
CA MET A 17 0.22 9.45 18.79
C MET A 17 1.34 9.95 19.70
N ALA A 18 1.59 9.29 20.83
CA ALA A 18 2.71 9.63 21.70
C ALA A 18 4.06 9.43 20.98
N PHE A 19 4.21 8.31 20.25
CA PHE A 19 5.40 8.06 19.43
C PHE A 19 5.55 9.12 18.32
N TYR A 20 4.49 9.43 17.59
CA TYR A 20 4.49 10.48 16.57
C TYR A 20 4.92 11.84 17.15
N ASN A 21 4.32 12.26 18.26
CA ASN A 21 4.66 13.51 18.93
C ASN A 21 6.13 13.55 19.33
N SER A 22 6.71 12.45 19.84
CA SER A 22 8.14 12.41 20.19
C SER A 22 9.09 12.59 18.99
N ARG A 23 8.63 12.26 17.78
CA ARG A 23 9.42 12.34 16.53
C ARG A 23 9.29 13.70 15.86
N ILE A 24 8.15 14.36 16.06
CA ILE A 24 7.79 15.63 15.42
C ILE A 24 7.98 16.83 16.35
N SER A 25 8.09 16.64 17.67
CA SER A 25 8.31 17.75 18.63
C SER A 25 9.47 18.70 18.29
N PRO A 26 10.58 18.28 17.64
CA PRO A 26 11.61 19.22 17.21
C PRO A 26 11.14 20.24 16.16
N LEU A 27 9.97 20.02 15.54
CA LEU A 27 9.39 20.85 14.49
C LEU A 27 8.31 21.81 15.00
N ASP A 28 7.86 21.70 16.26
CA ASP A 28 6.69 22.44 16.79
C ASP A 28 6.84 23.97 16.75
N GLY A 29 8.07 24.48 16.72
CA GLY A 29 8.37 25.92 16.65
C GLY A 29 8.59 26.46 15.23
N ILE A 30 8.49 25.63 14.19
CA ILE A 30 8.90 25.99 12.83
C ILE A 30 7.69 26.52 12.06
N SER A 31 7.65 27.84 11.88
CA SER A 31 6.63 28.47 11.05
C SER A 31 7.03 28.46 9.57
N PRO A 32 6.13 28.09 8.64
CA PRO A 32 6.37 28.15 7.21
C PRO A 32 6.65 29.57 6.68
N GLN A 33 6.16 30.61 7.36
CA GLN A 33 6.22 31.99 6.90
C GLN A 33 7.40 32.76 7.49
N THR A 34 7.82 32.43 8.71
CA THR A 34 8.85 33.22 9.44
C THR A 34 10.19 32.50 9.57
N SER A 35 10.24 31.19 9.36
CA SER A 35 11.49 30.42 9.49
C SER A 35 12.40 30.60 8.28
N ASN A 36 13.71 30.55 8.52
CA ASN A 36 14.73 30.57 7.49
C ASN A 36 14.47 29.46 6.43
N PRO A 37 14.64 29.74 5.12
CA PRO A 37 14.47 28.76 4.04
C PRO A 37 15.20 27.43 4.27
N SER A 38 16.43 27.46 4.79
CA SER A 38 17.21 26.24 5.09
C SER A 38 16.56 25.39 6.19
N VAL A 39 16.04 26.02 7.25
CA VAL A 39 15.32 25.35 8.34
C VAL A 39 14.04 24.71 7.82
N ARG A 40 13.32 25.37 6.91
CA ARG A 40 12.11 24.85 6.27
C ARG A 40 12.39 23.62 5.43
N GLU A 41 13.47 23.64 4.64
CA GLU A 41 13.86 22.51 3.79
C GLU A 41 14.25 21.29 4.62
N VAL A 42 15.06 21.47 5.67
CA VAL A 42 15.41 20.41 6.62
C VAL A 42 14.17 19.83 7.31
N SER A 43 13.22 20.69 7.69
CA SER A 43 11.96 20.26 8.31
C SER A 43 11.08 19.45 7.36
N ARG A 44 10.99 19.89 6.10
CA ARG A 44 10.24 19.17 5.06
C ARG A 44 10.86 17.80 4.80
N ALA A 45 12.19 17.73 4.68
CA ALA A 45 12.91 16.48 4.49
C ALA A 45 12.69 15.51 5.67
N LYS A 46 12.66 16.03 6.91
CA LYS A 46 12.34 15.22 8.10
C LYS A 46 10.93 14.63 8.03
N LEU A 47 9.93 15.41 7.64
CA LEU A 47 8.56 14.91 7.48
C LEU A 47 8.45 13.86 6.36
N ASP A 48 9.13 14.07 5.24
CA ASP A 48 9.17 13.08 4.14
C ASP A 48 9.85 11.78 4.59
N GLN A 49 10.91 11.87 5.40
CA GLN A 49 11.56 10.71 6.02
C GLN A 49 10.59 9.94 6.93
N GLU A 50 9.85 10.62 7.82
CA GLU A 50 8.87 9.95 8.69
C GLU A 50 7.76 9.29 7.86
N LEU A 51 7.24 9.97 6.82
CA LEU A 51 6.22 9.42 5.94
C LEU A 51 6.71 8.16 5.21
N SER A 52 7.95 8.16 4.72
CA SER A 52 8.56 6.98 4.09
C SER A 52 8.71 5.81 5.07
N SER A 53 9.06 6.10 6.33
CA SER A 53 9.19 5.11 7.40
C SER A 53 7.83 4.49 7.73
N ILE A 54 6.78 5.31 7.87
CA ILE A 54 5.41 4.84 8.11
C ILE A 54 4.93 3.96 6.96
N ARG A 55 5.12 4.38 5.70
CA ARG A 55 4.76 3.56 4.53
C ARG A 55 5.43 2.19 4.55
N THR A 56 6.68 2.15 4.98
CA THR A 56 7.44 0.90 5.14
C THR A 56 6.82 0.01 6.24
N ILE A 57 6.50 0.58 7.41
CA ILE A 57 5.84 -0.14 8.50
C ILE A 57 4.47 -0.67 8.06
N THR A 58 3.66 0.16 7.38
CA THR A 58 2.37 -0.24 6.82
C THR A 58 2.53 -1.40 5.84
N SER A 59 3.57 -1.41 5.01
CA SER A 59 3.87 -2.53 4.11
C SER A 59 4.19 -3.83 4.88
N TYR A 60 4.96 -3.75 5.98
CA TYR A 60 5.24 -4.91 6.83
C TYR A 60 3.97 -5.43 7.52
N LEU A 61 3.17 -4.54 8.10
CA LEU A 61 1.89 -4.90 8.71
C LEU A 61 0.94 -5.52 7.69
N GLY A 62 0.81 -4.91 6.51
CA GLY A 62 0.01 -5.44 5.41
C GLY A 62 0.49 -6.83 4.96
N THR A 63 1.81 -7.05 4.88
CA THR A 63 2.38 -8.37 4.57
C THR A 63 1.96 -9.41 5.62
N ARG A 64 2.01 -9.04 6.90
CA ARG A 64 1.58 -9.92 7.99
C ARG A 64 0.08 -10.20 7.94
N CYS A 65 -0.76 -9.19 7.74
CA CYS A 65 -2.20 -9.36 7.57
C CYS A 65 -2.51 -10.28 6.38
N ASN A 66 -1.84 -10.05 5.25
CA ASN A 66 -2.01 -10.89 4.06
C ASN A 66 -1.61 -12.34 4.34
N SER A 67 -0.57 -12.62 5.13
CA SER A 67 -0.20 -14.00 5.50
C SER A 67 -1.33 -14.78 6.18
N PHE A 68 -2.27 -14.09 6.82
CA PHE A 68 -3.45 -14.72 7.43
C PHE A 68 -4.62 -14.92 6.46
N ALA A 69 -4.57 -14.37 5.25
CA ALA A 69 -5.60 -14.59 4.24
C ALA A 69 -5.62 -16.07 3.82
N SER A 70 -6.81 -16.66 3.71
CA SER A 70 -7.00 -18.09 3.43
C SER A 70 -6.27 -18.59 2.19
N ILE A 71 -6.17 -17.75 1.15
CA ILE A 71 -5.48 -18.04 -0.10
C ILE A 71 -3.96 -18.25 0.07
N ASN A 72 -3.35 -17.64 1.09
CA ASN A 72 -1.93 -17.83 1.41
C ASN A 72 -1.64 -19.14 2.16
N ARG A 73 -2.67 -19.95 2.44
CA ARG A 73 -2.50 -21.32 2.94
C ARG A 73 -2.27 -22.33 1.81
N LEU A 74 -2.44 -21.93 0.55
CA LEU A 74 -2.14 -22.78 -0.59
C LEU A 74 -0.63 -22.97 -0.71
N PRO A 75 -0.16 -24.17 -1.07
CA PRO A 75 1.21 -24.38 -1.53
C PRO A 75 1.54 -23.41 -2.69
N PRO A 76 2.79 -22.92 -2.77
CA PRO A 76 3.24 -22.02 -3.83
C PRO A 76 2.88 -22.49 -5.25
N GLU A 77 2.92 -23.79 -5.49
CA GLU A 77 2.63 -24.43 -6.78
C GLU A 77 1.15 -24.27 -7.15
N LEU A 78 0.24 -24.49 -6.19
CA LEU A 78 -1.19 -24.32 -6.42
C LEU A 78 -1.54 -22.85 -6.64
N LEU A 79 -0.90 -21.95 -5.89
CA LEU A 79 -1.09 -20.52 -6.08
C LEU A 79 -0.57 -20.07 -7.45
N ALA A 80 0.56 -20.60 -7.91
CA ALA A 80 1.07 -20.35 -9.26
C ALA A 80 0.15 -20.90 -10.36
N HIS A 81 -0.44 -22.08 -10.16
CA HIS A 81 -1.45 -22.61 -11.07
C HIS A 81 -2.68 -21.70 -11.17
N VAL A 82 -3.15 -21.13 -10.04
CA VAL A 82 -4.22 -20.12 -10.05
C VAL A 82 -3.79 -18.88 -10.84
N PHE A 83 -2.56 -18.39 -10.65
CA PHE A 83 -2.02 -17.27 -11.43
C PHE A 83 -1.96 -17.58 -12.93
N MET A 84 -1.67 -18.84 -13.31
CA MET A 84 -1.61 -19.24 -14.72
C MET A 84 -2.99 -19.20 -15.37
N TYR A 85 -4.03 -19.68 -14.67
CA TYR A 85 -5.42 -19.51 -15.15
C TYR A 85 -5.80 -18.03 -15.26
N PHE A 86 -5.36 -17.21 -14.30
CA PHE A 86 -5.60 -15.77 -14.35
C PHE A 86 -4.86 -15.07 -15.49
N ALA A 87 -3.64 -15.51 -15.81
CA ALA A 87 -2.86 -15.03 -16.95
C ALA A 87 -3.53 -15.28 -18.30
N ILE A 88 -4.23 -16.42 -18.43
CA ILE A 88 -5.02 -16.74 -19.63
C ILE A 88 -6.29 -15.88 -19.70
N ALA A 89 -6.96 -15.67 -18.57
CA ALA A 89 -8.21 -14.91 -18.52
C ALA A 89 -8.01 -13.39 -18.70
N GLU A 90 -6.93 -12.85 -18.14
CA GLU A 90 -6.62 -11.42 -18.09
C GLU A 90 -5.21 -11.14 -18.64
N PRO A 91 -4.95 -11.35 -19.94
CA PRO A 91 -3.64 -11.08 -20.53
C PRO A 91 -3.30 -9.58 -20.49
N PRO A 92 -2.01 -9.19 -20.38
CA PRO A 92 -1.62 -7.79 -20.38
C PRO A 92 -2.05 -7.14 -21.70
N SER A 93 -2.94 -6.16 -21.61
CA SER A 93 -3.44 -5.48 -22.80
C SER A 93 -2.49 -4.36 -23.20
N ARG A 94 -1.85 -4.50 -24.36
CA ARG A 94 -1.07 -3.41 -24.99
C ARG A 94 -1.95 -2.21 -25.39
N VAL A 95 -3.26 -2.43 -25.48
CA VAL A 95 -4.17 -1.51 -26.11
C VAL A 95 -5.10 -0.90 -25.08
N PHE A 96 -4.97 0.42 -24.91
CA PHE A 96 -5.75 1.26 -24.00
C PHE A 96 -7.20 1.44 -24.49
N HIS A 97 -7.94 0.36 -24.70
CA HIS A 97 -9.19 0.34 -25.45
C HIS A 97 -10.46 0.24 -24.58
N SER A 98 -10.47 0.89 -23.42
CA SER A 98 -11.74 1.40 -22.92
C SER A 98 -11.79 2.88 -23.25
N PRO A 99 -12.55 3.34 -24.26
CA PRO A 99 -12.79 4.76 -24.43
C PRO A 99 -13.36 5.33 -23.13
N ARG A 100 -12.81 6.45 -22.65
CA ARG A 100 -13.32 7.17 -21.46
C ARG A 100 -14.82 7.44 -21.54
N SER A 101 -15.38 7.50 -22.75
CA SER A 101 -16.82 7.64 -23.02
C SER A 101 -17.69 6.47 -22.57
N LYS A 102 -17.16 5.27 -22.31
CA LYS A 102 -17.92 4.13 -21.76
C LYS A 102 -17.86 4.03 -20.24
N TRP A 103 -17.04 4.83 -19.57
CA TRP A 103 -16.89 4.79 -18.12
C TRP A 103 -17.96 5.65 -17.43
N ARG A 104 -18.70 5.03 -16.51
CA ARG A 104 -19.75 5.68 -15.71
C ARG A 104 -19.32 6.10 -14.30
N GLY A 105 -18.02 6.02 -13.98
CA GLY A 105 -17.48 6.39 -12.67
C GLY A 105 -16.67 7.69 -12.68
N SER A 106 -15.96 7.96 -11.59
CA SER A 106 -15.08 9.15 -11.48
C SER A 106 -13.85 9.04 -12.39
N ALA A 107 -13.21 10.19 -12.64
CA ALA A 107 -11.96 10.26 -13.39
C ALA A 107 -10.85 9.40 -12.75
N GLU A 108 -10.75 9.43 -11.42
CA GLU A 108 -9.77 8.66 -10.64
C GLU A 108 -10.06 7.15 -10.74
N GLY A 109 -11.34 6.76 -10.68
CA GLY A 109 -11.76 5.38 -10.85
C GLY A 109 -11.42 4.83 -12.23
N TYR A 110 -11.55 5.66 -13.27
CA TYR A 110 -11.17 5.30 -14.64
C TYR A 110 -9.66 5.06 -14.78
N GLU A 111 -8.84 5.91 -14.16
CA GLU A 111 -7.38 5.76 -14.21
C GLU A 111 -6.91 4.49 -13.49
N ALA A 112 -7.47 4.20 -12.31
CA ALA A 112 -7.19 2.97 -11.59
C ALA A 112 -7.62 1.72 -12.39
N TYR A 113 -8.80 1.77 -13.01
CA TYR A 113 -9.29 0.71 -13.90
C TYR A 113 -8.35 0.52 -15.11
N ARG A 114 -8.01 1.62 -15.80
CA ARG A 114 -7.12 1.61 -16.96
C ARG A 114 -5.74 1.02 -16.62
N GLN A 115 -5.17 1.40 -15.49
CA GLN A 115 -3.89 0.88 -15.02
C GLN A 115 -3.95 -0.63 -14.76
N ARG A 116 -5.01 -1.10 -14.10
CA ARG A 116 -5.22 -2.54 -13.84
C ARG A 116 -5.39 -3.33 -15.14
N SER A 117 -6.21 -2.85 -16.07
CA SER A 117 -6.41 -3.50 -17.37
C SER A 117 -5.15 -3.53 -18.22
N ALA A 118 -4.29 -2.50 -18.14
CA ALA A 118 -3.02 -2.48 -18.85
C ALA A 118 -2.03 -3.51 -18.31
N LEU A 119 -1.99 -3.70 -16.98
CA LEU A 119 -1.13 -4.70 -16.34
C LEU A 119 -1.63 -6.14 -16.53
N GLY A 120 -2.95 -6.34 -16.70
CA GLY A 120 -3.56 -7.66 -16.77
C GLY A 120 -3.24 -8.48 -15.52
N TRP A 121 -2.89 -9.75 -15.70
CA TRP A 121 -2.60 -10.66 -14.59
C TRP A 121 -1.41 -10.22 -13.72
N VAL A 122 -0.50 -9.38 -14.23
CA VAL A 122 0.69 -8.91 -13.49
C VAL A 122 0.30 -8.18 -12.20
N VAL A 123 -0.95 -7.69 -12.08
CA VAL A 123 -1.49 -7.10 -10.84
C VAL A 123 -1.36 -8.02 -9.62
N VAL A 124 -1.32 -9.35 -9.78
CA VAL A 124 -1.14 -10.29 -8.65
C VAL A 124 0.19 -10.08 -7.93
N THR A 125 1.22 -9.59 -8.64
CA THR A 125 2.54 -9.27 -8.06
C THR A 125 2.54 -8.03 -7.17
N TYR A 126 1.45 -7.27 -7.14
CA TYR A 126 1.27 -6.07 -6.31
C TYR A 126 0.43 -6.31 -5.05
N VAL A 127 -0.15 -7.51 -4.89
CA VAL A 127 -1.02 -7.83 -3.74
C VAL A 127 -0.22 -7.95 -2.45
N CYS A 128 0.80 -8.81 -2.44
CA CYS A 128 1.70 -8.97 -1.30
C CYS A 128 3.07 -9.50 -1.74
N ARG A 129 4.05 -9.45 -0.84
CA ARG A 129 5.41 -9.95 -1.12
C ARG A 129 5.42 -11.44 -1.48
N SER A 130 4.66 -12.25 -0.74
CA SER A 130 4.57 -13.70 -0.99
C SER A 130 4.03 -14.02 -2.39
N TRP A 131 2.98 -13.34 -2.83
CA TRP A 131 2.42 -13.54 -4.19
C TRP A 131 3.41 -13.17 -5.28
N ARG A 132 4.16 -12.08 -5.07
CA ARG A 132 5.23 -11.67 -5.98
C ARG A 132 6.33 -12.71 -6.08
N GLU A 133 6.79 -13.24 -4.95
CA GLU A 133 7.82 -14.28 -4.91
C GLU A 133 7.36 -15.54 -5.66
N VAL A 134 6.12 -15.98 -5.42
CA VAL A 134 5.54 -17.12 -6.15
C VAL A 134 5.46 -16.85 -7.64
N ALA A 135 4.95 -15.70 -8.07
CA ALA A 135 4.83 -15.36 -9.49
C ALA A 135 6.19 -15.25 -10.21
N LEU A 136 7.20 -14.69 -9.55
CA LEU A 136 8.56 -14.57 -10.11
C LEU A 136 9.29 -15.93 -10.15
N ALA A 137 8.99 -16.83 -9.24
CA ALA A 137 9.60 -18.16 -9.16
C ALA A 137 9.06 -19.16 -10.20
N HIS A 138 7.99 -18.82 -10.94
CA HIS A 138 7.36 -19.69 -11.93
C HIS A 138 7.52 -19.12 -13.35
N PRO A 139 8.54 -19.54 -14.12
CA PRO A 139 8.85 -19.00 -15.44
C PRO A 139 7.70 -19.10 -16.45
N ALA A 140 6.81 -20.08 -16.30
CA ALA A 140 5.66 -20.28 -17.20
C ALA A 140 4.64 -19.12 -17.19
N LEU A 141 4.74 -18.19 -16.23
CA LEU A 141 3.90 -17.00 -16.16
C LEU A 141 4.43 -15.84 -17.02
N TRP A 142 5.69 -15.86 -17.45
CA TRP A 142 6.37 -14.74 -18.14
C TRP A 142 6.60 -15.03 -19.62
#